data_AF-A0AA40ADM9-F1
#
_entry.id   AF-A0AA40ADM9-F1
#
_cell.length_a   1.000
_cell.length_b   1.000
_cell.length_c   1.000
_cell.angle_alpha   90.00
_cell.angle_beta   90.00
_cell.angle_gamma   90.00
#
_symmetry.space_group_name_H-M   'P 1'
#
loop_
_entity.id
_entity.type
_entity.pdbx_description
1 polymer ?
#
loop_
_entity_poly.entity_id
_entity_poly.type
_entity_poly.pdbx_seq_one_letter_code
_entity_poly.pdbx_strand_id
1 'polypeptide(L)'
;MADLEVIDWSAENEQQFWNGESGALNEILSGPCTTYEALDNALRSWLHLVAQGRDQYLSSEDDIASCSQKLLDSAIFNANKDYVRTQIIYSLLQEDEYGPLHGIANFLLLDGRTEESTFRCMVCEGCFSRLLDLIKGCGECDHRLHRLLLELMYEMSRIERLRPEDLMQVDDGFVTYLFQLIEALSDDVNDPYHYPVIRVLLVLNEQYMVASTSVAVDPTSPSSPMTNRVVKVLSVHGPSFRTFGENIILLLNRETETSLQLLILKLLYLLFTTSATYEYFYTNDLRVLLDVIIRNLLDLPGEMNVLRHTYLRVLAPLLAHTQLGQPPHYKRDQILSLLDILRGSGNAHFMPPEPTTLRLVERVAKIAWLLDNDRFEETPSPVLFGSLSLSQSASGVSLIAQVSEKPGIMTPSLKSDLAQESRDRREHEGGHGVGKQAKSLRPHRSLPEVPGHSHGIPMTQSPNVTRVHIHGSGQKKLPPKLPPPRRRTKLKTPNAGESLDTNETLPASGSTTAS
;
A
#
# COMPACT_ATOMS: atom_id res chain seq x y z
N MET A 1 -2.62 -30.59 -43.84
CA MET A 1 -3.68 -29.75 -43.27
C MET A 1 -4.61 -30.64 -42.48
N ALA A 2 -4.29 -30.85 -41.20
CA ALA A 2 -5.32 -31.12 -40.21
C ALA A 2 -5.83 -29.75 -39.77
N ASP A 3 -7.14 -29.55 -39.71
CA ASP A 3 -7.67 -28.41 -38.98
C ASP A 3 -7.39 -28.71 -37.49
N LEU A 4 -6.54 -27.88 -36.87
CA LEU A 4 -6.38 -27.88 -35.42
C LEU A 4 -7.67 -27.32 -34.85
N GLU A 5 -8.59 -28.23 -34.47
CA GLU A 5 -9.73 -27.89 -33.65
C GLU A 5 -9.21 -27.21 -32.39
N VAL A 6 -9.62 -25.96 -32.18
CA VAL A 6 -9.61 -25.37 -30.84
C VAL A 6 -10.58 -26.23 -30.05
N ILE A 7 -10.06 -27.16 -29.26
CA ILE A 7 -10.88 -27.96 -28.35
C ILE A 7 -11.45 -26.97 -27.34
N ASP A 8 -12.72 -26.64 -27.51
CA ASP A 8 -13.45 -25.74 -26.63
C ASP A 8 -13.73 -26.51 -25.34
N TRP A 9 -12.73 -26.51 -24.44
CA TRP A 9 -12.82 -27.15 -23.13
C TRP A 9 -13.79 -26.37 -22.25
N SER A 10 -15.08 -26.68 -22.39
CA SER A 10 -16.15 -26.20 -21.51
C SER A 10 -16.55 -27.29 -20.53
N ALA A 11 -16.39 -27.04 -19.22
CA ALA A 11 -17.01 -27.88 -18.20
C ALA A 11 -18.46 -27.40 -17.99
N GLU A 12 -19.45 -28.27 -18.25
CA GLU A 12 -20.88 -27.93 -18.12
C GLU A 12 -21.32 -27.82 -16.65
N ASN A 13 -20.50 -28.32 -15.72
CA ASN A 13 -20.74 -28.24 -14.28
C ASN A 13 -19.43 -28.32 -13.46
N GLU A 14 -19.53 -27.87 -12.21
CA GLU A 14 -18.45 -27.86 -11.21
C GLU A 14 -17.78 -29.24 -11.02
N GLN A 15 -18.55 -30.34 -11.12
CA GLN A 15 -17.99 -31.69 -11.00
C GLN A 15 -17.06 -32.00 -12.18
N GLN A 16 -17.50 -31.80 -13.42
CA GLN A 16 -16.66 -31.99 -14.62
C GLN A 16 -15.40 -31.11 -14.61
N PHE A 17 -15.46 -29.93 -14.01
CA PHE A 17 -14.29 -29.08 -13.82
C PHE A 17 -13.28 -29.70 -12.84
N TRP A 18 -13.76 -30.16 -11.67
CA TRP A 18 -12.90 -30.61 -10.57
C TRP A 18 -12.50 -32.09 -10.57
N ASN A 19 -13.25 -32.99 -11.24
CA ASN A 19 -13.31 -34.46 -11.09
C ASN A 19 -11.98 -35.26 -11.11
N GLY A 20 -11.11 -35.02 -10.12
CA GLY A 20 -9.85 -35.74 -9.95
C GLY A 20 -8.97 -35.69 -11.20
N GLU A 21 -8.33 -36.81 -11.52
CA GLU A 21 -7.47 -36.98 -12.71
C GLU A 21 -8.22 -36.85 -14.05
N SER A 22 -9.56 -36.91 -14.04
CA SER A 22 -10.43 -36.81 -15.23
C SER A 22 -11.27 -35.52 -15.26
N GLY A 23 -10.91 -34.51 -14.47
CA GLY A 23 -11.49 -33.17 -14.59
C GLY A 23 -10.86 -32.42 -15.76
N ALA A 24 -11.63 -31.61 -16.50
CA ALA A 24 -11.17 -30.90 -17.69
C ALA A 24 -9.88 -30.07 -17.43
N LEU A 25 -9.75 -29.51 -16.22
CA LEU A 25 -8.55 -28.78 -15.80
C LEU A 25 -7.30 -29.66 -15.75
N ASN A 26 -7.42 -30.91 -15.29
CA ASN A 26 -6.29 -31.85 -15.23
C ASN A 26 -5.98 -32.48 -16.60
N GLU A 27 -6.97 -32.65 -17.47
CA GLU A 27 -6.76 -33.10 -18.86
C GLU A 27 -5.94 -32.07 -19.67
N ILE A 28 -6.26 -30.78 -19.55
CA ILE A 28 -5.45 -29.70 -20.14
C ILE A 28 -4.01 -29.71 -19.60
N LEU A 29 -3.85 -29.88 -18.29
CA LEU A 29 -2.54 -29.78 -17.61
C LEU A 29 -1.66 -31.03 -17.69
N SER A 30 -2.20 -32.16 -18.16
CA SER A 30 -1.48 -33.43 -18.37
C SER A 30 -1.15 -33.71 -19.83
N GLY A 31 -1.65 -32.89 -20.77
CA GLY A 31 -1.39 -33.03 -22.20
C GLY A 31 0.11 -32.93 -22.56
N PRO A 32 0.63 -33.81 -23.45
CA PRO A 32 2.06 -33.83 -23.81
C PRO A 32 2.45 -32.62 -24.65
N CYS A 33 2.91 -31.56 -23.99
CA CYS A 33 3.37 -30.32 -24.63
C CYS A 33 4.81 -30.48 -25.18
N THR A 34 4.95 -30.95 -26.41
CA THR A 34 6.24 -31.15 -27.09
C THR A 34 6.77 -29.93 -27.84
N THR A 35 5.95 -28.89 -28.00
CA THR A 35 6.28 -27.63 -28.69
C THR A 35 5.79 -26.41 -27.90
N TYR A 36 6.41 -25.25 -28.14
CA TYR A 36 5.96 -23.98 -27.56
C TYR A 36 4.53 -23.60 -28.00
N GLU A 37 4.11 -23.95 -29.22
CA GLU A 37 2.73 -23.72 -29.67
C GLU A 37 1.71 -24.58 -28.91
N ALA A 38 2.02 -25.86 -28.65
CA ALA A 38 1.18 -26.72 -27.82
C ALA A 38 1.09 -26.20 -26.38
N LEU A 39 2.21 -25.71 -25.84
CA LEU A 39 2.29 -25.09 -24.52
C LEU A 39 1.41 -23.83 -24.43
N ASP A 40 1.53 -22.89 -25.38
CA ASP A 40 0.70 -21.68 -25.44
C ASP A 40 -0.80 -22.02 -25.56
N ASN A 41 -1.15 -23.04 -26.35
CA ASN A 41 -2.53 -23.49 -26.49
C ASN A 41 -3.08 -24.12 -25.19
N ALA A 42 -2.26 -24.88 -24.46
CA ALA A 42 -2.63 -25.40 -23.14
C ALA A 42 -2.84 -24.27 -22.12
N LEU A 43 -1.96 -23.26 -22.08
CA LEU A 43 -2.10 -22.11 -21.19
C LEU A 43 -3.36 -21.28 -21.50
N ARG A 44 -3.69 -21.09 -22.78
CA ARG A 44 -4.95 -20.41 -23.19
C ARG A 44 -6.18 -21.22 -22.81
N SER A 45 -6.14 -22.54 -22.99
CA SER A 45 -7.24 -23.44 -22.61
C SER A 45 -7.46 -23.41 -21.10
N TRP A 46 -6.38 -23.43 -20.31
CA TRP A 46 -6.41 -23.27 -18.86
C TRP A 46 -7.01 -21.92 -18.45
N LEU A 47 -6.55 -20.80 -19.03
CA LEU A 47 -7.10 -19.47 -18.73
C LEU A 47 -8.59 -19.36 -19.08
N HIS A 48 -9.00 -19.85 -20.25
CA HIS A 48 -10.40 -19.83 -20.68
C HIS A 48 -11.30 -20.65 -19.73
N LEU A 49 -10.88 -21.86 -19.38
CA LEU A 49 -11.63 -22.74 -18.48
C LEU A 49 -11.72 -22.15 -17.06
N VAL A 50 -10.64 -21.55 -16.53
CA VAL A 50 -10.64 -20.88 -15.22
C VAL A 50 -11.52 -19.62 -15.23
N ALA A 51 -11.47 -18.81 -16.30
CA ALA A 51 -12.32 -17.64 -16.47
C ALA A 51 -13.81 -18.01 -16.57
N GLN A 52 -14.14 -19.04 -17.37
CA GLN A 52 -15.49 -19.57 -17.47
C GLN A 52 -15.99 -20.11 -16.13
N GLY A 53 -15.15 -20.88 -15.42
CA GLY A 53 -15.52 -21.46 -14.13
C GLY A 53 -15.72 -20.41 -13.05
N ARG A 54 -14.90 -19.36 -13.04
CA ARG A 54 -15.01 -18.21 -12.14
C ARG A 54 -16.39 -17.56 -12.14
N ASP A 55 -16.94 -17.35 -13.33
CA ASP A 55 -18.21 -16.64 -13.50
C ASP A 55 -19.43 -17.55 -13.28
N GLN A 56 -19.22 -18.88 -13.11
CA GLN A 56 -20.28 -19.87 -12.98
C GLN A 56 -20.32 -20.60 -11.63
N TYR A 57 -19.17 -21.07 -11.11
CA TYR A 57 -19.09 -21.93 -9.92
C TYR A 57 -17.90 -21.68 -8.98
N LEU A 58 -16.77 -21.08 -9.41
CA LEU A 58 -15.64 -20.78 -8.52
C LEU A 58 -15.92 -19.50 -7.68
N SER A 59 -16.76 -19.68 -6.66
CA SER A 59 -17.26 -18.61 -5.80
C SER A 59 -16.26 -18.18 -4.72
N SER A 60 -15.38 -19.08 -4.27
CA SER A 60 -14.31 -18.78 -3.31
C SER A 60 -13.04 -18.25 -4.00
N GLU A 61 -12.17 -17.59 -3.24
CA GLU A 61 -10.79 -17.34 -3.67
C GLU A 61 -9.93 -18.61 -3.61
N ASP A 62 -10.23 -19.53 -2.69
CA ASP A 62 -9.56 -20.83 -2.56
C ASP A 62 -9.72 -21.70 -3.82
N ASP A 63 -10.86 -21.56 -4.50
CA ASP A 63 -11.17 -22.27 -5.74
C ASP A 63 -10.21 -21.87 -6.86
N ILE A 64 -9.98 -20.55 -7.01
CA ILE A 64 -9.08 -20.02 -8.04
C ILE A 64 -7.62 -20.26 -7.66
N ALA A 65 -7.28 -20.12 -6.37
CA ALA A 65 -5.97 -20.52 -5.84
C ALA A 65 -5.67 -22.00 -6.14
N SER A 66 -6.65 -22.89 -5.99
CA SER A 66 -6.52 -24.31 -6.33
C SER A 66 -6.32 -24.55 -7.83
N CYS A 67 -6.91 -23.71 -8.70
CA CYS A 67 -6.67 -23.78 -10.15
C CYS A 67 -5.24 -23.39 -10.54
N SER A 68 -4.72 -22.33 -9.93
CA SER A 68 -3.34 -21.87 -10.10
C SER A 68 -2.33 -22.85 -9.51
N GLN A 69 -2.61 -23.41 -8.33
CA GLN A 69 -1.78 -24.42 -7.69
C GLN A 69 -1.65 -25.67 -8.57
N LYS A 70 -2.75 -26.15 -9.17
CA LYS A 70 -2.71 -27.25 -10.15
C LYS A 70 -1.81 -26.95 -11.36
N LEU A 71 -1.77 -25.71 -11.86
CA LEU A 71 -0.82 -25.32 -12.92
C LEU A 71 0.63 -25.33 -12.40
N LEU A 72 0.90 -24.82 -11.20
CA LEU A 72 2.24 -24.85 -10.57
C LEU A 72 2.76 -26.28 -10.34
N ASP A 73 1.88 -27.19 -9.93
CA ASP A 73 2.24 -28.60 -9.69
C ASP A 73 2.30 -29.43 -10.99
N SER A 74 1.81 -28.89 -12.12
CA SER A 74 1.78 -29.60 -13.40
C SER A 74 3.17 -29.94 -13.95
N ALA A 75 3.25 -31.00 -14.74
CA ALA A 75 4.46 -31.33 -15.52
C ALA A 75 4.78 -30.22 -16.54
N ILE A 76 3.74 -29.57 -17.08
CA ILE A 76 3.83 -28.45 -18.03
C ILE A 76 4.66 -27.30 -17.44
N PHE A 77 4.30 -26.82 -16.25
CA PHE A 77 5.05 -25.76 -15.57
C PHE A 77 6.42 -26.25 -15.13
N ASN A 78 6.51 -27.41 -14.48
CA ASN A 78 7.77 -27.88 -13.92
C ASN A 78 8.88 -28.11 -14.96
N ALA A 79 8.53 -28.46 -16.20
CA ALA A 79 9.49 -28.56 -17.30
C ALA A 79 9.82 -27.22 -17.98
N ASN A 80 8.99 -26.18 -17.87
CA ASN A 80 9.07 -24.96 -18.68
C ASN A 80 8.91 -23.64 -17.86
N LYS A 81 9.30 -23.65 -16.57
CA LYS A 81 8.99 -22.58 -15.58
C LYS A 81 9.19 -21.16 -16.11
N ASP A 82 10.39 -20.85 -16.60
CA ASP A 82 10.73 -19.50 -17.06
C ASP A 82 9.91 -19.04 -18.27
N TYR A 83 9.62 -19.96 -19.20
CA TYR A 83 8.79 -19.66 -20.36
C TYR A 83 7.34 -19.41 -19.95
N VAL A 84 6.74 -20.31 -19.14
CA VAL A 84 5.35 -20.18 -18.69
C VAL A 84 5.16 -18.88 -17.89
N ARG A 85 6.09 -18.58 -16.97
CA ARG A 85 6.12 -17.32 -16.22
C ARG A 85 6.19 -16.10 -17.13
N THR A 86 7.08 -16.13 -18.13
CA THR A 86 7.20 -15.05 -19.13
C THR A 86 5.91 -14.85 -19.92
N GLN A 87 5.26 -15.93 -20.36
CA GLN A 87 3.97 -15.85 -21.06
C GLN A 87 2.87 -15.27 -20.17
N ILE A 88 2.73 -15.72 -18.92
CA ILE A 88 1.69 -15.22 -18.01
C ILE A 88 1.93 -13.76 -17.62
N ILE A 89 3.19 -13.32 -17.47
CA ILE A 89 3.55 -11.91 -17.33
C ILE A 89 3.10 -11.10 -18.57
N TYR A 90 3.38 -11.57 -19.78
CA TYR A 90 2.93 -10.88 -21.00
C TYR A 90 1.41 -10.93 -21.20
N SER A 91 0.71 -11.94 -20.68
CA SER A 91 -0.75 -11.97 -20.62
C SER A 91 -1.29 -10.87 -19.70
N LEU A 92 -0.74 -10.68 -18.49
CA LEU A 92 -1.15 -9.58 -17.59
C LEU A 92 -1.05 -8.20 -18.26
N LEU A 93 0.00 -8.00 -19.05
CA LEU A 93 0.28 -6.76 -19.77
C LEU A 93 -0.66 -6.50 -20.97
N GLN A 94 -1.39 -7.51 -21.45
CA GLN A 94 -2.20 -7.46 -22.67
C GLN A 94 -3.70 -7.73 -22.45
N GLU A 95 -4.07 -8.43 -21.38
CA GLU A 95 -5.42 -8.88 -21.12
C GLU A 95 -6.27 -7.82 -20.42
N ASP A 96 -7.42 -7.49 -20.99
CA ASP A 96 -8.37 -6.50 -20.46
C ASP A 96 -9.62 -7.17 -19.84
N GLU A 97 -9.86 -8.47 -20.08
CA GLU A 97 -11.02 -9.19 -19.54
C GLU A 97 -10.81 -9.63 -18.08
N TYR A 98 -11.78 -9.32 -17.19
CA TYR A 98 -11.66 -9.56 -15.75
C TYR A 98 -11.55 -11.04 -15.36
N GLY A 99 -12.23 -11.93 -16.09
CA GLY A 99 -12.18 -13.37 -15.82
C GLY A 99 -10.76 -13.95 -15.98
N PRO A 100 -10.14 -13.84 -17.18
CA PRO A 100 -8.75 -14.23 -17.40
C PRO A 100 -7.75 -13.47 -16.53
N LEU A 101 -7.92 -12.16 -16.33
CA LEU A 101 -7.07 -11.36 -15.42
C LEU A 101 -7.02 -11.93 -14.00
N HIS A 102 -8.14 -12.48 -13.50
CA HIS A 102 -8.19 -13.09 -12.17
C HIS A 102 -7.32 -14.34 -12.08
N GLY A 103 -7.36 -15.22 -13.08
CA GLY A 103 -6.49 -16.40 -13.15
C GLY A 103 -5.01 -16.02 -13.27
N ILE A 104 -4.70 -15.04 -14.14
CA ILE A 104 -3.34 -14.52 -14.35
C ILE A 104 -2.77 -13.94 -13.05
N ALA A 105 -3.49 -13.03 -12.39
CA ALA A 105 -3.03 -12.35 -11.18
C ALA A 105 -2.88 -13.34 -10.01
N ASN A 106 -3.78 -14.31 -9.89
CA ASN A 106 -3.72 -15.33 -8.84
C ASN A 106 -2.52 -16.26 -9.03
N PHE A 107 -2.24 -16.71 -10.26
CA PHE A 107 -1.04 -17.49 -10.57
C PHE A 107 0.25 -16.73 -10.22
N LEU A 108 0.38 -15.47 -10.67
CA LEU A 108 1.58 -14.67 -10.42
C LEU A 108 1.80 -14.40 -8.92
N LEU A 109 0.73 -14.27 -8.14
CA LEU A 109 0.81 -14.11 -6.68
C LEU A 109 1.33 -15.39 -6.00
N LEU A 110 0.84 -16.57 -6.39
CA LEU A 110 1.29 -17.85 -5.82
C LEU A 110 2.72 -18.22 -6.25
N ASP A 111 3.04 -18.06 -7.54
CA ASP A 111 4.40 -18.28 -8.05
C ASP A 111 5.40 -17.33 -7.38
N GLY A 112 5.10 -16.03 -7.30
CA GLY A 112 5.98 -15.04 -6.67
C GLY A 112 6.15 -15.22 -5.16
N ARG A 113 5.16 -15.79 -4.46
CA ARG A 113 5.29 -16.22 -3.06
C ARG A 113 6.22 -17.43 -2.87
N THR A 114 6.42 -18.23 -3.92
CA THR A 114 7.30 -19.40 -3.92
C THR A 114 8.69 -19.06 -4.46
N GLU A 115 8.76 -18.15 -5.42
CA GLU A 115 9.95 -17.79 -6.19
C GLU A 115 9.98 -16.26 -6.41
N GLU A 116 10.69 -15.55 -5.53
CA GLU A 116 10.75 -14.08 -5.52
C GLU A 116 11.21 -13.47 -6.87
N SER A 117 11.97 -14.22 -7.69
CA SER A 117 12.39 -13.72 -9.00
C SER A 117 11.22 -13.45 -9.97
N THR A 118 10.03 -14.02 -9.72
CA THR A 118 8.80 -13.67 -10.46
C THR A 118 8.42 -12.21 -10.28
N PHE A 119 8.42 -11.69 -9.04
CA PHE A 119 8.14 -10.28 -8.78
C PHE A 119 9.18 -9.36 -9.40
N ARG A 120 10.46 -9.77 -9.40
CA ARG A 120 11.52 -9.05 -10.11
C ARG A 120 11.27 -8.97 -11.61
N CYS A 121 10.92 -10.09 -12.25
CA CYS A 121 10.57 -10.11 -13.67
C CYS A 121 9.34 -9.25 -13.97
N MET A 122 8.32 -9.27 -13.12
CA MET A 122 7.13 -8.40 -13.24
C MET A 122 7.49 -6.90 -13.21
N VAL A 123 8.37 -6.46 -12.31
CA VAL A 123 8.83 -5.05 -12.27
C VAL A 123 9.67 -4.72 -13.52
N CYS A 124 10.57 -5.61 -13.95
CA CYS A 124 11.36 -5.43 -15.17
C CYS A 124 10.50 -5.25 -16.42
N GLU A 125 9.46 -6.08 -16.61
CA GLU A 125 8.56 -6.01 -17.77
C GLU A 125 7.51 -4.88 -17.66
N GLY A 126 7.42 -4.19 -16.51
CA GLY A 126 6.53 -3.03 -16.32
C GLY A 126 5.12 -3.36 -15.82
N CYS A 127 4.93 -4.51 -15.16
CA CYS A 127 3.64 -4.88 -14.57
C CYS A 127 3.15 -3.89 -13.52
N PHE A 128 4.02 -3.11 -12.85
CA PHE A 128 3.57 -2.11 -11.87
C PHE A 128 2.63 -1.06 -12.49
N SER A 129 3.00 -0.50 -13.65
CA SER A 129 2.15 0.42 -14.41
C SER A 129 0.82 -0.22 -14.78
N ARG A 130 0.86 -1.47 -15.25
CA ARG A 130 -0.35 -2.21 -15.63
C ARG A 130 -1.26 -2.46 -14.42
N LEU A 131 -0.72 -2.87 -13.28
CA LEU A 131 -1.48 -3.05 -12.04
C LEU A 131 -2.08 -1.73 -11.56
N LEU A 132 -1.36 -0.61 -11.66
CA LEU A 132 -1.86 0.72 -11.33
C LEU A 132 -3.10 1.09 -12.16
N ASP A 133 -3.06 0.86 -13.47
CA ASP A 133 -4.19 1.11 -14.38
C ASP A 133 -5.37 0.15 -14.12
N LEU A 134 -5.08 -1.14 -13.93
CA LEU A 134 -6.11 -2.15 -13.65
C LEU A 134 -6.82 -1.89 -12.30
N ILE A 135 -6.09 -1.53 -11.24
CA ILE A 135 -6.66 -1.16 -9.94
C ILE A 135 -7.59 0.05 -10.11
N LYS A 136 -7.12 1.12 -10.78
CA LYS A 136 -7.95 2.32 -11.08
C LYS A 136 -9.23 1.98 -11.87
N GLY A 137 -9.19 0.99 -12.76
CA GLY A 137 -10.35 0.60 -13.59
C GLY A 137 -11.27 -0.48 -12.99
N CYS A 138 -10.80 -1.28 -12.04
CA CYS A 138 -11.50 -2.48 -11.55
C CYS A 138 -12.35 -2.22 -10.29
N GLY A 139 -12.06 -1.17 -9.52
CA GLY A 139 -12.60 -0.96 -8.17
C GLY A 139 -14.11 -1.07 -8.04
N GLU A 140 -14.86 -0.40 -8.92
CA GLU A 140 -16.34 -0.37 -8.91
C GLU A 140 -16.98 -1.56 -9.65
N CYS A 141 -16.21 -2.34 -10.40
CA CYS A 141 -16.74 -3.38 -11.29
C CYS A 141 -16.56 -4.79 -10.74
N ASP A 142 -15.42 -5.07 -10.09
CA ASP A 142 -15.10 -6.40 -9.59
C ASP A 142 -14.24 -6.35 -8.33
N HIS A 143 -14.89 -6.41 -7.16
CA HIS A 143 -14.21 -6.29 -5.87
C HIS A 143 -13.25 -7.47 -5.60
N ARG A 144 -13.56 -8.69 -6.09
CA ARG A 144 -12.71 -9.87 -5.94
C ARG A 144 -11.40 -9.67 -6.69
N LEU A 145 -11.47 -9.28 -7.97
CA LEU A 145 -10.28 -9.00 -8.78
C LEU A 145 -9.51 -7.80 -8.23
N HIS A 146 -10.19 -6.71 -7.85
CA HIS A 146 -9.52 -5.54 -7.31
C HIS A 146 -8.72 -5.84 -6.04
N ARG A 147 -9.27 -6.64 -5.11
CA ARG A 147 -8.54 -7.09 -3.91
C ARG A 147 -7.28 -7.86 -4.28
N LEU A 148 -7.39 -8.81 -5.21
CA LEU A 148 -6.26 -9.61 -5.69
C LEU A 148 -5.17 -8.75 -6.36
N LEU A 149 -5.56 -7.73 -7.14
CA LEU A 149 -4.63 -6.80 -7.78
C LEU A 149 -3.90 -5.92 -6.75
N LEU A 150 -4.59 -5.45 -5.69
CA LEU A 150 -3.96 -4.74 -4.57
C LEU A 150 -2.94 -5.63 -3.84
N GLU A 151 -3.29 -6.89 -3.57
CA GLU A 151 -2.41 -7.86 -2.91
C GLU A 151 -1.17 -8.18 -3.76
N LEU A 152 -1.35 -8.38 -5.07
CA LEU A 152 -0.26 -8.59 -6.02
C LEU A 152 0.65 -7.36 -6.15
N MET A 153 0.08 -6.15 -6.20
CA MET A 153 0.86 -4.91 -6.15
C MET A 153 1.66 -4.79 -4.84
N TYR A 154 1.05 -5.15 -3.71
CA TYR A 154 1.70 -5.11 -2.41
C TYR A 154 2.90 -6.05 -2.33
N GLU A 155 2.73 -7.36 -2.60
CA GLU A 155 3.82 -8.34 -2.48
C GLU A 155 4.94 -8.03 -3.48
N MET A 156 4.59 -7.72 -4.74
CA MET A 156 5.58 -7.35 -5.76
C MET A 156 6.40 -6.11 -5.33
N SER A 157 5.75 -5.07 -4.80
CA SER A 157 6.41 -3.85 -4.35
C SER A 157 7.07 -3.99 -2.97
N ARG A 158 6.85 -5.09 -2.25
CA ARG A 158 7.48 -5.42 -0.96
C ARG A 158 8.79 -6.17 -1.17
N ILE A 159 8.83 -7.05 -2.16
CA ILE A 159 9.99 -7.88 -2.51
C ILE A 159 10.96 -7.12 -3.42
N GLU A 160 10.46 -6.51 -4.51
CA GLU A 160 11.32 -5.82 -5.49
C GLU A 160 11.29 -4.29 -5.33
N ARG A 161 12.42 -3.65 -5.65
CA ARG A 161 12.51 -2.19 -5.66
C ARG A 161 11.89 -1.63 -6.95
N LEU A 162 10.91 -0.75 -6.82
CA LEU A 162 10.29 -0.10 -7.98
C LEU A 162 11.28 0.83 -8.69
N ARG A 163 11.20 0.85 -10.03
CA ARG A 163 11.97 1.78 -10.86
C ARG A 163 11.46 3.22 -10.63
N PRO A 164 12.32 4.25 -10.66
CA PRO A 164 11.87 5.64 -10.49
C PRO A 164 10.77 6.04 -11.47
N GLU A 165 10.83 5.54 -12.71
CA GLU A 165 9.87 5.81 -13.79
C GLU A 165 8.49 5.20 -13.51
N ASP A 166 8.43 4.06 -12.81
CA ASP A 166 7.20 3.41 -12.39
C ASP A 166 6.60 4.15 -11.19
N LEU A 167 7.43 4.46 -10.19
CA LEU A 167 7.00 5.17 -8.98
C LEU A 167 6.55 6.61 -9.29
N MET A 168 7.07 7.24 -10.35
CA MET A 168 6.59 8.54 -10.86
C MET A 168 5.17 8.51 -11.45
N GLN A 169 4.64 7.34 -11.83
CA GLN A 169 3.27 7.21 -12.36
C GLN A 169 2.21 7.22 -11.25
N VAL A 170 2.61 7.04 -9.99
CA VAL A 170 1.75 7.19 -8.82
C VAL A 170 1.47 8.68 -8.58
N ASP A 171 0.30 9.12 -9.03
CA ASP A 171 -0.19 10.48 -8.87
C ASP A 171 -0.85 10.72 -7.50
N ASP A 172 -1.04 11.99 -7.15
CA ASP A 172 -1.79 12.37 -5.94
C ASP A 172 -3.21 11.79 -5.97
N GLY A 173 -3.81 11.69 -7.17
CA GLY A 173 -5.14 11.13 -7.40
C GLY A 173 -5.27 9.66 -7.00
N PHE A 174 -4.31 8.79 -7.36
CA PHE A 174 -4.32 7.40 -6.93
C PHE A 174 -4.22 7.25 -5.41
N VAL A 175 -3.31 8.01 -4.79
CA VAL A 175 -3.13 7.97 -3.33
C VAL A 175 -4.39 8.48 -2.61
N THR A 176 -5.01 9.54 -3.11
CA THR A 176 -6.31 10.03 -2.64
C THR A 176 -7.42 8.99 -2.80
N TYR A 177 -7.48 8.28 -3.93
CA TYR A 177 -8.43 7.18 -4.14
C TYR A 177 -8.26 6.05 -3.12
N LEU A 178 -7.03 5.60 -2.85
CA LEU A 178 -6.79 4.56 -1.84
C LEU A 178 -7.22 5.02 -0.44
N PHE A 179 -7.00 6.29 -0.07
CA PHE A 179 -7.54 6.80 1.20
C PHE A 179 -9.07 6.86 1.20
N GLN A 180 -9.71 7.26 0.10
CA GLN A 180 -11.17 7.31 -0.02
C GLN A 180 -11.81 5.92 0.12
N LEU A 181 -11.18 4.86 -0.41
CA LEU A 181 -11.62 3.48 -0.19
C LEU A 181 -11.66 3.10 1.30
N ILE A 182 -10.69 3.56 2.09
CA ILE A 182 -10.61 3.27 3.53
C ILE A 182 -11.67 4.05 4.31
N GLU A 183 -11.90 5.33 4.00
CA GLU A 183 -12.96 6.10 4.67
C GLU A 183 -14.37 5.65 4.25
N ALA A 184 -14.55 5.18 3.00
CA ALA A 184 -15.85 4.69 2.52
C ALA A 184 -16.32 3.41 3.23
N LEU A 185 -15.40 2.65 3.82
CA LEU A 185 -15.65 1.41 4.54
C LEU A 185 -15.55 1.58 6.07
N SER A 186 -15.58 2.82 6.59
CA SER A 186 -15.33 3.13 8.02
C SER A 186 -16.22 2.40 9.02
N ASP A 187 -17.41 1.98 8.59
CA ASP A 187 -18.42 1.33 9.44
C ASP A 187 -18.12 -0.16 9.71
N ASP A 188 -17.25 -0.82 8.93
CA ASP A 188 -16.81 -2.21 9.19
C ASP A 188 -15.29 -2.34 9.26
N VAL A 189 -14.75 -2.26 10.48
CA VAL A 189 -13.33 -2.46 10.80
C VAL A 189 -12.82 -3.89 10.51
N ASN A 190 -13.72 -4.84 10.26
CA ASN A 190 -13.37 -6.21 9.86
C ASN A 190 -13.54 -6.44 8.35
N ASP A 191 -13.87 -5.42 7.56
CA ASP A 191 -14.01 -5.57 6.10
C ASP A 191 -12.70 -6.12 5.51
N PRO A 192 -12.74 -7.26 4.79
CA PRO A 192 -11.55 -7.90 4.22
C PRO A 192 -10.77 -7.06 3.19
N TYR A 193 -11.29 -5.91 2.78
CA TYR A 193 -10.73 -5.00 1.77
C TYR A 193 -9.87 -3.88 2.38
N HIS A 194 -10.09 -3.49 3.64
CA HIS A 194 -9.29 -2.47 4.34
C HIS A 194 -7.79 -2.80 4.34
N TYR A 195 -7.46 -4.03 4.74
CA TYR A 195 -6.06 -4.43 4.96
C TYR A 195 -5.23 -4.45 3.67
N PRO A 196 -5.70 -4.97 2.51
CA PRO A 196 -5.04 -4.80 1.21
C PRO A 196 -4.74 -3.34 0.84
N VAL A 197 -5.71 -2.43 0.99
CA VAL A 197 -5.52 -1.00 0.62
C VAL A 197 -4.48 -0.33 1.52
N ILE A 198 -4.55 -0.56 2.85
CA ILE A 198 -3.56 -0.04 3.80
C ILE A 198 -2.16 -0.59 3.51
N ARG A 199 -2.04 -1.88 3.19
CA ARG A 199 -0.78 -2.53 2.82
C ARG A 199 -0.14 -1.88 1.59
N VAL A 200 -0.92 -1.54 0.56
CA VAL A 200 -0.44 -0.80 -0.61
C VAL A 200 0.08 0.59 -0.24
N LEU A 201 -0.66 1.36 0.58
CA LEU A 201 -0.20 2.67 1.06
C LEU A 201 1.11 2.58 1.87
N LEU A 202 1.23 1.56 2.72
CA LEU A 202 2.43 1.30 3.54
C LEU A 202 3.65 0.94 2.70
N VAL A 203 3.51 0.08 1.69
CA VAL A 203 4.65 -0.31 0.83
C VAL A 203 5.04 0.80 -0.15
N LEU A 204 4.08 1.58 -0.66
CA LEU A 204 4.39 2.77 -1.47
C LEU A 204 5.18 3.80 -0.65
N ASN A 205 4.81 4.01 0.62
CA ASN A 205 5.58 4.86 1.53
C ASN A 205 7.04 4.37 1.68
N GLU A 206 7.27 3.06 1.83
CA GLU A 206 8.62 2.48 1.87
C GLU A 206 9.39 2.73 0.57
N GLN A 207 8.77 2.48 -0.59
CA GLN A 207 9.42 2.69 -1.89
C GLN A 207 9.84 4.16 -2.10
N TYR A 208 9.04 5.12 -1.63
CA TYR A 208 9.43 6.53 -1.57
C TYR A 208 10.63 6.80 -0.64
N MET A 209 10.70 6.14 0.52
CA MET A 209 11.83 6.27 1.46
C MET A 209 13.13 5.67 0.88
N VAL A 210 13.04 4.50 0.23
CA VAL A 210 14.16 3.83 -0.43
C VAL A 210 14.70 4.68 -1.59
N ALA A 211 13.81 5.19 -2.45
CA ALA A 211 14.17 6.10 -3.54
C ALA A 211 14.91 7.34 -3.01
N SER A 212 14.33 8.02 -1.99
CA SER A 212 14.92 9.22 -1.38
C SER A 212 16.30 8.95 -0.76
N THR A 213 16.48 7.80 -0.11
CA THR A 213 17.76 7.41 0.50
C THR A 213 18.83 7.16 -0.56
N SER A 214 18.49 6.57 -1.71
CA SER A 214 19.46 6.31 -2.77
C SER A 214 20.03 7.59 -3.39
N VAL A 215 19.22 8.63 -3.58
CA VAL A 215 19.66 9.96 -4.05
C VAL A 215 20.60 10.64 -3.04
N ALA A 216 20.37 10.41 -1.73
CA ALA A 216 21.22 10.96 -0.68
C ALA A 216 22.60 10.25 -0.57
N VAL A 217 22.70 8.99 -1.02
CA VAL A 217 23.96 8.21 -1.02
C VAL A 217 24.76 8.43 -2.30
N ASP A 218 24.10 8.58 -3.46
CA ASP A 218 24.74 8.94 -4.72
C ASP A 218 24.13 10.23 -5.33
N PRO A 219 24.67 11.41 -4.97
CA PRO A 219 24.25 12.69 -5.51
C PRO A 219 24.62 12.90 -6.99
N THR A 220 25.36 11.98 -7.62
CA THR A 220 25.68 12.05 -9.06
C THR A 220 24.62 11.36 -9.93
N SER A 221 23.70 10.62 -9.31
CA SER A 221 22.53 10.07 -9.99
C SER A 221 21.62 11.20 -10.51
N PRO A 222 21.17 11.16 -11.78
CA PRO A 222 20.36 12.23 -12.38
C PRO A 222 18.89 12.24 -11.92
N SER A 223 18.50 11.36 -10.99
CA SER A 223 17.15 11.27 -10.45
C SER A 223 16.84 12.44 -9.52
N SER A 224 15.84 13.25 -9.87
CA SER A 224 15.31 14.30 -8.99
C SER A 224 14.74 13.71 -7.69
N PRO A 225 14.80 14.42 -6.55
CA PRO A 225 14.25 13.93 -5.30
C PRO A 225 12.73 13.68 -5.42
N MET A 226 12.32 12.44 -5.21
CA MET A 226 10.94 12.00 -5.29
C MET A 226 10.14 12.52 -4.09
N THR A 227 8.99 13.16 -4.31
CA THR A 227 8.08 13.51 -3.21
C THR A 227 7.30 12.28 -2.76
N ASN A 228 7.35 11.94 -1.48
CA ASN A 228 6.50 10.89 -0.90
C ASN A 228 5.03 11.31 -0.97
N ARG A 229 4.27 10.70 -1.89
CA ARG A 229 2.87 11.06 -2.18
C ARG A 229 1.93 10.72 -1.03
N VAL A 230 2.18 9.65 -0.28
CA VAL A 230 1.38 9.23 0.89
C VAL A 230 1.41 10.32 1.96
N VAL A 231 2.62 10.75 2.36
CA VAL A 231 2.80 11.82 3.35
C VAL A 231 2.31 13.18 2.80
N LYS A 232 2.51 13.46 1.50
CA LYS A 232 2.02 14.70 0.88
C LYS A 232 0.50 14.81 0.93
N VAL A 233 -0.23 13.75 0.57
CA VAL A 233 -1.71 13.76 0.59
C VAL A 233 -2.23 13.90 2.02
N LEU A 234 -1.63 13.21 3.01
CA LEU A 234 -1.97 13.39 4.42
C LEU A 234 -1.63 14.80 4.97
N SER A 235 -0.57 15.43 4.46
CA SER A 235 -0.20 16.80 4.84
C SER A 235 -1.21 17.86 4.37
N VAL A 236 -1.94 17.60 3.28
CA VAL A 236 -2.91 18.54 2.69
C VAL A 236 -4.35 18.19 3.08
N HIS A 237 -4.67 16.90 3.17
CA HIS A 237 -6.03 16.38 3.32
C HIS A 237 -6.22 15.48 4.55
N GLY A 238 -5.23 15.39 5.45
CA GLY A 238 -5.28 14.54 6.65
C GLY A 238 -6.58 14.60 7.48
N PRO A 239 -7.22 15.76 7.70
CA PRO A 239 -8.51 15.82 8.39
C PRO A 239 -9.65 15.03 7.75
N SER A 240 -9.55 14.73 6.44
CA SER A 240 -10.53 13.96 5.67
C SER A 240 -10.25 12.46 5.64
N PHE A 241 -9.13 11.99 6.22
CA PHE A 241 -8.67 10.60 6.14
C PHE A 241 -8.35 10.05 7.54
N ARG A 242 -9.29 10.13 8.48
CA ARG A 242 -9.03 9.81 9.91
C ARG A 242 -9.07 8.31 10.19
N THR A 243 -9.96 7.59 9.52
CA THR A 243 -10.10 6.14 9.67
C THR A 243 -8.82 5.40 9.27
N PHE A 244 -8.04 5.92 8.31
CA PHE A 244 -6.67 5.42 8.04
C PHE A 244 -5.75 5.43 9.28
N GLY A 245 -5.74 6.53 10.03
CA GLY A 245 -4.90 6.68 11.22
C GLY A 245 -5.30 5.73 12.34
N GLU A 246 -6.60 5.61 12.58
CA GLU A 246 -7.18 4.65 13.54
C GLU A 246 -6.81 3.21 13.18
N ASN A 247 -6.99 2.82 11.90
CA ASN A 247 -6.67 1.49 11.40
C ASN A 247 -5.17 1.16 11.45
N ILE A 248 -4.26 2.11 11.26
CA ILE A 248 -2.81 1.88 11.46
C ILE A 248 -2.51 1.44 12.91
N ILE A 249 -3.13 2.10 13.89
CA ILE A 249 -2.88 1.82 15.31
C ILE A 249 -3.51 0.47 15.71
N LEU A 250 -4.71 0.17 15.19
CA LEU A 250 -5.34 -1.14 15.34
C LEU A 250 -4.50 -2.26 14.72
N LEU A 251 -3.94 -2.04 13.53
CA LEU A 251 -3.01 -2.96 12.87
C LEU A 251 -1.76 -3.21 13.71
N LEU A 252 -1.04 -2.16 14.13
CA LEU A 252 0.19 -2.30 14.93
C LEU A 252 -0.04 -3.06 16.25
N ASN A 253 -1.24 -2.98 16.81
CA ASN A 253 -1.63 -3.69 18.02
C ASN A 253 -1.93 -5.19 17.79
N ARG A 254 -2.31 -5.58 16.57
CA ARG A 254 -2.73 -6.95 16.20
C ARG A 254 -1.72 -7.72 15.37
N GLU A 255 -0.90 -7.01 14.59
CA GLU A 255 0.03 -7.61 13.63
C GLU A 255 1.19 -8.29 14.36
N THR A 256 1.55 -9.49 13.91
CA THR A 256 2.67 -10.30 14.42
C THR A 256 3.82 -10.37 13.41
N GLU A 257 3.54 -10.08 12.13
CA GLU A 257 4.50 -10.09 11.05
C GLU A 257 5.44 -8.88 11.15
N THR A 258 6.74 -9.14 11.33
CA THR A 258 7.75 -8.11 11.63
C THR A 258 7.93 -7.12 10.47
N SER A 259 7.79 -7.53 9.21
CA SER A 259 7.96 -6.63 8.07
C SER A 259 6.82 -5.60 7.99
N LEU A 260 5.57 -5.98 8.20
CA LEU A 260 4.45 -5.04 8.21
C LEU A 260 4.49 -4.12 9.43
N GLN A 261 4.88 -4.62 10.62
CA GLN A 261 5.16 -3.76 11.77
C GLN A 261 6.25 -2.71 11.44
N LEU A 262 7.33 -3.09 10.74
CA LEU A 262 8.37 -2.16 10.30
C LEU A 262 7.83 -1.12 9.29
N LEU A 263 7.00 -1.53 8.32
CA LEU A 263 6.36 -0.60 7.37
C LEU A 263 5.48 0.43 8.10
N ILE A 264 4.64 -0.02 9.03
CA ILE A 264 3.80 0.84 9.87
C ILE A 264 4.65 1.84 10.67
N LEU A 265 5.68 1.35 11.37
CA LEU A 265 6.53 2.21 12.20
C LEU A 265 7.32 3.23 11.37
N LYS A 266 7.75 2.90 10.15
CA LYS A 266 8.41 3.85 9.26
C LYS A 266 7.48 4.95 8.76
N LEU A 267 6.21 4.63 8.45
CA LEU A 267 5.20 5.64 8.15
C LEU A 267 4.95 6.54 9.37
N LEU A 268 4.72 5.96 10.56
CA LEU A 268 4.53 6.71 11.81
C LEU A 268 5.72 7.64 12.10
N TYR A 269 6.95 7.18 11.87
CA TYR A 269 8.15 8.01 12.01
C TYR A 269 8.11 9.24 11.09
N LEU A 270 7.74 9.08 9.82
CA LEU A 270 7.60 10.21 8.89
C LEU A 270 6.47 11.16 9.30
N LEU A 271 5.32 10.63 9.73
CA LEU A 271 4.18 11.45 10.15
C LEU A 271 4.53 12.31 11.37
N PHE A 272 5.22 11.74 12.38
CA PHE A 272 5.65 12.49 13.57
C PHE A 272 6.89 13.37 13.37
N THR A 273 7.61 13.26 12.24
CA THR A 273 8.76 14.13 11.93
C THR A 273 8.46 15.20 10.88
N THR A 274 7.30 15.13 10.22
CA THR A 274 6.85 16.12 9.23
C THR A 274 5.93 17.15 9.89
N SER A 275 6.24 18.44 9.70
CA SER A 275 5.56 19.55 10.40
C SER A 275 4.05 19.63 10.13
N ALA A 276 3.60 19.22 8.94
CA ALA A 276 2.19 19.24 8.57
C ALA A 276 1.37 18.06 9.14
N THR A 277 2.02 17.03 9.69
CA THR A 277 1.35 15.77 10.07
C THR A 277 1.61 15.29 11.50
N TYR A 278 2.46 15.94 12.30
CA TYR A 278 2.71 15.45 13.66
C TYR A 278 1.49 15.54 14.59
N GLU A 279 0.48 16.36 14.25
CA GLU A 279 -0.83 16.44 14.94
C GLU A 279 -1.96 15.65 14.24
N TYR A 280 -1.64 14.82 13.25
CA TYR A 280 -2.63 14.09 12.44
C TYR A 280 -3.47 13.07 13.23
N PHE A 281 -2.97 12.55 14.35
CA PHE A 281 -3.72 11.63 15.22
C PHE A 281 -4.43 12.38 16.34
N TYR A 282 -5.56 11.86 16.84
CA TYR A 282 -6.17 12.42 18.05
C TYR A 282 -5.36 12.01 19.29
N THR A 283 -5.45 12.81 20.34
CA THR A 283 -4.71 12.59 21.60
C THR A 283 -5.04 11.25 22.26
N ASN A 284 -6.24 10.71 22.05
CA ASN A 284 -6.62 9.39 22.57
C ASN A 284 -5.87 8.26 21.83
N ASP A 285 -5.82 8.32 20.50
CA ASP A 285 -5.13 7.30 19.70
C ASP A 285 -3.63 7.34 19.94
N LEU A 286 -3.05 8.52 20.18
CA LEU A 286 -1.64 8.65 20.57
C LEU A 286 -1.33 8.01 21.93
N ARG A 287 -2.27 8.06 22.89
CA ARG A 287 -2.14 7.35 24.18
C ARG A 287 -2.20 5.84 23.97
N VAL A 288 -3.11 5.35 23.11
CA VAL A 288 -3.20 3.93 22.73
C VAL A 288 -1.92 3.47 22.02
N LEU A 289 -1.41 4.27 21.08
CA LEU A 289 -0.17 3.98 20.35
C LEU A 289 1.04 3.94 21.31
N LEU A 290 1.14 4.88 22.24
CA LEU A 290 2.21 4.86 23.26
C LEU A 290 2.11 3.60 24.14
N ASP A 291 0.90 3.17 24.51
CA ASP A 291 0.69 1.93 25.27
C ASP A 291 1.12 0.68 24.48
N VAL A 292 0.79 0.62 23.19
CA VAL A 292 1.24 -0.43 22.27
C VAL A 292 2.76 -0.43 22.13
N ILE A 293 3.39 0.73 21.97
CA ILE A 293 4.85 0.85 21.85
C ILE A 293 5.56 0.44 23.15
N ILE A 294 5.08 0.86 24.32
CA ILE A 294 5.66 0.48 25.62
C ILE A 294 5.56 -1.04 25.81
N ARG A 295 4.37 -1.62 25.61
CA ARG A 295 4.15 -3.07 25.73
C ARG A 295 5.05 -3.84 24.77
N ASN A 296 5.00 -3.52 23.48
CA ASN A 296 5.77 -4.23 22.46
C ASN A 296 7.29 -4.09 22.72
N LEU A 297 7.79 -2.95 23.20
CA LEU A 297 9.22 -2.81 23.56
C LEU A 297 9.65 -3.66 24.76
N LEU A 298 8.76 -3.97 25.71
CA LEU A 298 9.01 -4.86 26.84
C LEU A 298 8.93 -6.34 26.43
N ASP A 299 7.98 -6.70 25.57
CA ASP A 299 7.72 -8.08 25.13
C ASP A 299 8.69 -8.56 24.03
N LEU A 300 9.43 -7.66 23.37
CA LEU A 300 10.32 -7.99 22.25
C LEU A 300 11.54 -8.84 22.67
N PRO A 301 11.75 -10.04 22.08
CA PRO A 301 12.89 -10.89 22.41
C PRO A 301 14.22 -10.24 22.01
N GLY A 302 15.30 -10.62 22.69
CA GLY A 302 16.63 -9.98 22.58
C GLY A 302 17.14 -9.81 21.14
N GLU A 303 16.86 -10.78 20.27
CA GLU A 303 17.34 -10.85 18.89
C GLU A 303 16.69 -9.83 17.93
N MET A 304 15.48 -9.34 18.24
CA MET A 304 14.68 -8.48 17.35
C MET A 304 15.11 -7.00 17.37
N ASN A 305 16.42 -6.76 17.22
CA ASN A 305 17.05 -5.45 17.34
C ASN A 305 16.55 -4.46 16.27
N VAL A 306 16.38 -4.86 15.01
CA VAL A 306 15.89 -3.98 13.93
C VAL A 306 14.51 -3.39 14.28
N LEU A 307 13.62 -4.24 14.80
CA LEU A 307 12.28 -3.85 15.23
C LEU A 307 12.31 -2.98 16.50
N ARG A 308 13.07 -3.39 17.53
CA ARG A 308 13.33 -2.60 18.75
C ARG A 308 13.85 -1.19 18.43
N HIS A 309 14.84 -1.09 17.54
CA HIS A 309 15.38 0.20 17.09
C HIS A 309 14.34 1.05 16.37
N THR A 310 13.44 0.43 15.61
CA THR A 310 12.43 1.15 14.84
C THR A 310 11.32 1.66 15.75
N TYR A 311 10.88 0.89 16.75
CA TYR A 311 10.02 1.37 17.85
C TYR A 311 10.66 2.56 18.60
N LEU A 312 11.92 2.44 19.03
CA LEU A 312 12.65 3.55 19.69
C LEU A 312 12.89 4.75 18.75
N ARG A 313 12.89 4.53 17.42
CA ARG A 313 12.96 5.62 16.44
C ARG A 313 11.66 6.41 16.34
N VAL A 314 10.50 5.74 16.46
CA VAL A 314 9.15 6.35 16.49
C VAL A 314 8.86 7.00 17.84
N LEU A 315 9.28 6.38 18.94
CA LEU A 315 9.01 6.87 20.31
C LEU A 315 9.56 8.28 20.54
N ALA A 316 10.74 8.61 19.99
CA ALA A 316 11.33 9.93 20.17
C ALA A 316 10.47 11.10 19.60
N PRO A 317 10.13 11.14 18.29
CA PRO A 317 9.26 12.18 17.75
C PRO A 317 7.81 12.09 18.25
N LEU A 318 7.31 10.88 18.57
CA LEU A 318 5.99 10.71 19.22
C LEU A 318 5.91 11.52 20.52
N LEU A 319 6.92 11.41 21.39
CA LEU A 319 6.95 12.11 22.68
C LEU A 319 7.41 13.58 22.56
N ALA A 320 8.16 13.94 21.52
CA ALA A 320 8.76 15.28 21.38
C ALA A 320 7.92 16.27 20.55
N HIS A 321 7.22 15.81 19.51
CA HIS A 321 6.56 16.70 18.53
C HIS A 321 5.03 16.68 18.63
N THR A 322 4.43 15.55 19.05
CA THR A 322 2.97 15.41 19.12
C THR A 322 2.38 16.09 20.36
N GLN A 323 1.05 16.05 20.46
CA GLN A 323 0.28 16.53 21.61
C GLN A 323 0.69 15.86 22.94
N LEU A 324 1.33 14.68 22.91
CA LEU A 324 1.89 14.04 24.12
C LEU A 324 3.06 14.81 24.75
N GLY A 325 3.72 15.69 23.98
CA GLY A 325 4.75 16.59 24.48
C GLY A 325 4.24 17.69 25.41
N GLN A 326 2.92 17.88 25.49
CA GLN A 326 2.27 18.90 26.32
C GLN A 326 1.83 18.34 27.68
N PRO A 327 1.84 19.15 28.76
CA PRO A 327 1.24 18.75 30.04
C PRO A 327 -0.28 18.54 29.95
N PRO A 328 -0.87 17.59 30.70
CA PRO A 328 -0.23 16.64 31.59
C PRO A 328 0.41 15.47 30.83
N HIS A 329 1.69 15.20 31.11
CA HIS A 329 2.48 14.19 30.40
C HIS A 329 1.99 12.77 30.72
N TYR A 330 1.40 12.11 29.71
CA TYR A 330 0.84 10.77 29.87
C TYR A 330 1.96 9.73 30.10
N LYS A 331 1.85 8.97 31.19
CA LYS A 331 2.71 7.82 31.53
C LYS A 331 4.22 8.11 31.66
N ARG A 332 4.63 9.33 32.07
CA ARG A 332 6.05 9.70 32.34
C ARG A 332 6.84 8.59 33.05
N ASP A 333 6.36 8.13 34.19
CA ASP A 333 7.10 7.18 35.04
C ASP A 333 7.27 5.79 34.39
N GLN A 334 6.29 5.37 33.59
CA GLN A 334 6.34 4.11 32.85
C GLN A 334 7.34 4.20 31.68
N ILE A 335 7.44 5.37 31.04
CA ILE A 335 8.47 5.65 30.03
C ILE A 335 9.87 5.63 30.68
N LEU A 336 10.06 6.30 31.82
CA LEU A 336 11.35 6.31 32.53
C LEU A 336 11.77 4.88 32.94
N SER A 337 10.85 4.11 33.53
CA SER A 337 11.06 2.70 33.88
C SER A 337 11.43 1.84 32.66
N LEU A 338 10.74 2.00 31.53
CA LEU A 338 11.07 1.34 30.26
C LEU A 338 12.50 1.68 29.80
N LEU A 339 12.89 2.96 29.83
CA LEU A 339 14.23 3.38 29.41
C LEU A 339 15.32 2.79 30.31
N ASP A 340 15.08 2.66 31.62
CA ASP A 340 16.02 2.03 32.54
C ASP A 340 16.13 0.52 32.37
N ILE A 341 15.01 -0.18 32.13
CA ILE A 341 15.02 -1.61 31.76
C ILE A 341 15.85 -1.81 30.48
N LEU A 342 15.65 -0.98 29.45
CA LEU A 342 16.39 -1.05 28.18
C LEU A 342 17.87 -0.62 28.29
N ARG A 343 18.27 0.11 29.34
CA ARG A 343 19.68 0.35 29.71
C ARG A 343 20.34 -0.87 30.36
N GLY A 344 19.58 -1.89 30.77
CA GLY A 344 20.05 -3.04 31.54
C GLY A 344 20.05 -2.83 33.06
N SER A 345 19.42 -1.76 33.57
CA SER A 345 19.30 -1.51 35.01
C SER A 345 18.55 -2.66 35.70
N GLY A 346 19.23 -3.37 36.61
CA GLY A 346 18.69 -4.50 37.35
C GLY A 346 19.04 -5.90 36.81
N ASN A 347 19.62 -6.00 35.61
CA ASN A 347 19.81 -7.27 34.90
C ASN A 347 21.29 -7.68 34.72
N ALA A 348 22.01 -7.80 35.84
CA ALA A 348 23.45 -8.13 35.87
C ALA A 348 23.83 -9.51 35.28
N HIS A 349 22.86 -10.37 34.97
CA HIS A 349 23.06 -11.72 34.47
C HIS A 349 22.72 -11.92 32.97
N PHE A 350 22.36 -10.83 32.28
CA PHE A 350 21.99 -10.82 30.86
C PHE A 350 23.10 -10.25 29.99
N MET A 351 23.04 -10.52 28.67
CA MET A 351 23.94 -9.89 27.70
C MET A 351 23.81 -8.36 27.75
N PRO A 352 24.92 -7.60 27.61
CA PRO A 352 24.86 -6.15 27.59
C PRO A 352 24.01 -5.65 26.42
N PRO A 353 23.19 -4.59 26.59
CA PRO A 353 22.36 -4.05 25.52
C PRO A 353 23.18 -3.60 24.30
N GLU A 354 22.58 -3.73 23.11
CA GLU A 354 23.25 -3.32 21.87
C GLU A 354 23.60 -1.82 21.88
N PRO A 355 24.81 -1.39 21.44
CA PRO A 355 25.19 0.02 21.37
C PRO A 355 24.18 0.93 20.63
N THR A 356 23.54 0.42 19.57
CA THR A 356 22.50 1.18 18.84
C THR A 356 21.25 1.41 19.69
N THR A 357 20.84 0.41 20.48
CA THR A 357 19.73 0.52 21.43
C THR A 357 20.03 1.56 22.49
N LEU A 358 21.22 1.52 23.12
CA LEU A 358 21.63 2.52 24.12
C LEU A 358 21.59 3.95 23.56
N ARG A 359 22.16 4.18 22.37
CA ARG A 359 22.12 5.50 21.69
C ARG A 359 20.70 5.99 21.41
N LEU A 360 19.77 5.09 21.08
CA LEU A 360 18.37 5.44 20.83
C LEU A 360 17.61 5.71 22.15
N VAL A 361 17.85 4.92 23.19
CA VAL A 361 17.32 5.13 24.54
C VAL A 361 17.78 6.47 25.13
N GLU A 362 19.07 6.80 25.00
CA GLU A 362 19.59 8.13 25.36
C GLU A 362 18.90 9.27 24.61
N ARG A 363 18.59 9.09 23.34
CA ARG A 363 17.92 10.11 22.52
C ARG A 363 16.48 10.36 23.00
N VAL A 364 15.77 9.32 23.44
CA VAL A 364 14.45 9.47 24.08
C VAL A 364 14.60 10.12 25.45
N ALA A 365 15.57 9.72 26.27
CA ALA A 365 15.81 10.29 27.59
C ALA A 365 16.19 11.79 27.58
N LYS A 366 16.67 12.32 26.44
CA LYS A 366 17.02 13.74 26.25
C LYS A 366 15.82 14.64 25.92
N ILE A 367 14.59 14.12 25.85
CA ILE A 367 13.38 14.90 25.61
C ILE A 367 13.11 15.80 26.82
N ALA A 368 12.88 17.09 26.57
CA ALA A 368 12.89 18.13 27.60
C ALA A 368 11.96 17.87 28.80
N TRP A 369 10.77 17.30 28.57
CA TRP A 369 9.82 16.99 29.63
C TRP A 369 10.04 15.64 30.32
N LEU A 370 10.96 14.79 29.85
CA LEU A 370 11.40 13.57 30.55
C LEU A 370 12.58 13.83 31.50
N LEU A 371 13.26 14.96 31.35
CA LEU A 371 14.30 15.38 32.28
C LEU A 371 13.68 15.76 33.65
N ASP A 372 14.39 15.48 34.74
CA ASP A 372 13.96 15.84 36.10
C ASP A 372 14.20 17.32 36.36
N ASN A 373 13.20 18.15 36.07
CA ASN A 373 13.16 19.53 36.54
C ASN A 373 12.81 19.63 38.05
N ASP A 374 12.26 18.58 38.65
CA ASP A 374 11.90 18.50 40.09
C ASP A 374 13.11 18.47 41.05
N ARG A 375 14.33 18.65 40.54
CA ARG A 375 15.53 18.90 41.36
C ARG A 375 15.93 20.39 41.49
N PHE A 376 15.16 21.32 40.92
CA PHE A 376 15.48 22.76 40.96
C PHE A 376 14.27 23.68 41.22
N GLU A 377 13.63 23.53 42.38
CA GLU A 377 13.11 24.69 43.14
C GLU A 377 13.78 24.83 44.51
N GLU A 378 15.12 24.75 44.52
CA GLU A 378 15.92 25.45 45.53
C GLU A 378 16.66 26.62 44.86
N THR A 379 16.36 27.82 45.35
CA THR A 379 16.84 29.17 44.98
C THR A 379 18.15 29.26 44.17
N PRO A 380 18.20 30.02 43.05
CA PRO A 380 19.41 30.19 42.27
C PRO A 380 20.44 31.05 43.01
N SER A 381 21.64 30.50 43.20
CA SER A 381 22.84 31.28 43.53
C SER A 381 23.69 31.44 42.25
N PRO A 382 24.17 32.67 41.92
CA PRO A 382 24.90 32.89 40.68
C PRO A 382 26.39 32.59 40.87
N VAL A 383 26.93 31.67 40.05
CA VAL A 383 28.38 31.49 39.90
C VAL A 383 28.73 31.51 38.41
N LEU A 384 29.78 32.26 38.07
CA LEU A 384 30.15 32.68 36.72
C LEU A 384 31.49 32.03 36.30
N PHE A 385 31.78 32.06 34.99
CA PHE A 385 33.07 31.74 34.30
C PHE A 385 33.46 30.27 34.09
N GLY A 386 34.00 29.97 32.89
CA GLY A 386 34.58 28.64 32.56
C GLY A 386 34.83 28.31 31.07
N SER A 387 35.41 29.24 30.31
CA SER A 387 35.69 29.19 28.86
C SER A 387 36.48 27.97 28.28
N LEU A 388 36.12 27.55 27.04
CA LEU A 388 36.95 26.87 26.01
C LEU A 388 37.40 25.40 26.30
N SER A 389 37.75 24.51 25.35
CA SER A 389 38.02 24.63 23.90
C SER A 389 37.65 23.36 23.09
N LEU A 390 37.59 23.54 21.76
CA LEU A 390 37.31 22.58 20.67
C LEU A 390 38.45 21.57 20.38
N SER A 391 38.12 20.31 20.05
CA SER A 391 38.91 19.47 19.11
C SER A 391 38.13 18.27 18.53
N GLN A 392 37.91 18.26 17.20
CA GLN A 392 38.01 17.13 16.22
C GLN A 392 37.44 15.73 16.59
N SER A 393 36.82 14.87 15.74
CA SER A 393 36.39 14.82 14.32
C SER A 393 35.73 13.42 14.13
N ALA A 394 34.86 13.06 13.17
CA ALA A 394 34.13 13.72 12.07
C ALA A 394 32.89 12.83 11.69
N SER A 395 32.36 12.93 10.45
CA SER A 395 31.19 12.19 9.89
C SER A 395 29.82 12.64 10.46
N GLY A 396 28.92 13.32 9.75
CA GLY A 396 28.61 13.29 8.30
C GLY A 396 27.51 12.23 8.08
N VAL A 397 26.27 12.54 7.69
CA VAL A 397 25.72 13.64 6.89
C VAL A 397 24.40 14.18 7.48
N SER A 398 24.18 15.49 7.47
CA SER A 398 22.83 16.08 7.60
C SER A 398 22.81 17.49 7.01
N LEU A 399 22.33 17.62 5.77
CA LEU A 399 22.10 18.89 5.09
C LEU A 399 20.91 18.75 4.12
N ILE A 400 19.72 19.20 4.54
CA ILE A 400 18.71 19.72 3.62
C ILE A 400 18.29 21.10 4.16
N ALA A 401 18.14 22.06 3.25
CA ALA A 401 18.17 23.48 3.54
C ALA A 401 16.95 24.00 4.32
N GLN A 402 17.21 24.77 5.39
CA GLN A 402 16.31 25.84 5.80
C GLN A 402 16.59 27.07 4.93
N VAL A 403 15.72 27.34 3.96
CA VAL A 403 15.67 28.67 3.32
C VAL A 403 15.02 29.62 4.31
N SER A 404 15.74 30.67 4.68
CA SER A 404 15.26 31.73 5.57
C SER A 404 14.81 32.93 4.74
N GLU A 405 13.53 33.28 4.83
CA GLU A 405 13.05 34.59 4.36
C GLU A 405 13.36 35.66 5.42
N LYS A 406 13.86 36.81 4.96
CA LYS A 406 14.23 37.93 5.83
C LYS A 406 13.03 38.83 6.13
N PRO A 407 12.92 39.40 7.35
CA PRO A 407 11.85 40.33 7.68
C PRO A 407 12.15 41.76 7.18
N GLY A 408 11.09 42.48 6.84
CA GLY A 408 11.04 43.95 6.99
C GLY A 408 10.89 44.78 5.71
N ILE A 409 9.66 45.25 5.46
CA ILE A 409 9.39 46.57 4.86
C ILE A 409 8.25 47.23 5.67
N MET A 410 8.54 48.38 6.28
CA MET A 410 7.50 49.30 6.78
C MET A 410 7.07 50.25 5.66
N THR A 411 5.80 50.71 5.70
CA THR A 411 5.29 52.09 5.45
C THR A 411 3.73 52.04 5.39
N PRO A 412 2.98 53.17 5.43
CA PRO A 412 2.54 53.74 6.71
C PRO A 412 1.01 53.92 6.84
N SER A 413 0.57 54.44 7.99
CA SER A 413 -0.83 54.69 8.34
C SER A 413 -1.61 55.62 7.40
N LEU A 414 -2.94 55.44 7.38
CA LEU A 414 -3.87 56.58 7.44
C LEU A 414 -5.14 56.23 8.23
N LYS A 415 -5.57 57.12 9.13
CA LYS A 415 -6.88 57.11 9.80
C LYS A 415 -7.84 58.00 9.02
N SER A 416 -9.14 57.69 9.02
CA SER A 416 -10.17 58.66 9.45
C SER A 416 -11.56 58.02 9.51
N ASP A 417 -12.28 58.35 10.56
CA ASP A 417 -13.68 58.00 10.88
C ASP A 417 -14.70 58.44 9.83
N LEU A 418 -15.94 57.90 9.91
CA LEU A 418 -17.19 58.70 9.90
C LEU A 418 -18.44 57.85 10.28
N ALA A 419 -19.20 58.36 11.28
CA ALA A 419 -20.65 58.20 11.58
C ALA A 419 -21.35 56.80 11.61
N GLN A 420 -22.09 56.41 12.66
CA GLN A 420 -23.46 56.85 13.08
C GLN A 420 -24.55 56.59 12.00
N GLU A 421 -25.74 56.01 12.25
CA GLU A 421 -26.56 55.76 13.46
C GLU A 421 -27.21 54.34 13.37
N SER A 422 -27.87 53.71 14.35
CA SER A 422 -29.08 54.14 15.08
C SER A 422 -29.41 53.28 16.32
N ARG A 423 -30.17 53.85 17.27
CA ARG A 423 -30.67 53.20 18.51
C ARG A 423 -32.16 52.86 18.42
N ASP A 424 -32.56 51.77 19.07
CA ASP A 424 -33.69 51.69 20.03
C ASP A 424 -33.52 50.37 20.80
N ARG A 425 -33.48 50.23 22.14
CA ARG A 425 -34.02 50.92 23.34
C ARG A 425 -35.41 50.41 23.79
N ARG A 426 -35.39 49.45 24.73
CA ARG A 426 -36.18 49.32 26.00
C ARG A 426 -35.87 47.94 26.62
N GLU A 427 -35.42 47.83 27.89
CA GLU A 427 -36.22 47.86 29.15
C GLU A 427 -37.14 46.60 29.29
N HIS A 428 -37.28 45.91 30.42
CA HIS A 428 -36.76 46.08 31.81
C HIS A 428 -36.86 44.71 32.56
N GLU A 429 -36.09 44.53 33.64
CA GLU A 429 -36.32 43.56 34.76
C GLU A 429 -36.39 42.03 34.46
N GLY A 430 -36.07 41.11 35.38
CA GLY A 430 -35.59 41.23 36.76
C GLY A 430 -36.08 40.04 37.64
N GLY A 431 -35.23 39.49 38.53
CA GLY A 431 -35.68 38.57 39.60
C GLY A 431 -35.01 37.19 39.65
N HIS A 432 -34.31 36.91 40.75
CA HIS A 432 -33.80 35.58 41.11
C HIS A 432 -34.88 34.70 41.78
N GLY A 433 -34.70 33.37 41.75
CA GLY A 433 -35.48 32.43 42.58
C GLY A 433 -34.97 30.99 42.49
N VAL A 434 -34.58 30.40 43.63
CA VAL A 434 -33.97 29.06 43.72
C VAL A 434 -34.96 28.03 44.29
N GLY A 435 -35.00 26.80 43.73
CA GLY A 435 -35.17 25.61 44.58
C GLY A 435 -36.03 24.42 44.11
N LYS A 436 -35.36 23.25 44.12
CA LYS A 436 -35.85 21.88 44.46
C LYS A 436 -36.59 21.00 43.42
N GLN A 437 -35.91 19.86 43.19
CA GLN A 437 -36.35 18.48 42.87
C GLN A 437 -37.86 18.14 42.79
N ALA A 438 -38.25 17.38 41.75
CA ALA A 438 -38.92 16.07 41.87
C ALA A 438 -38.90 15.29 40.53
N LYS A 439 -39.28 14.01 40.57
CA LYS A 439 -39.15 13.00 39.50
C LYS A 439 -40.35 12.95 38.54
N SER A 440 -40.10 12.42 37.33
CA SER A 440 -40.88 11.33 36.67
C SER A 440 -41.51 11.63 35.28
N LEU A 441 -41.74 10.52 34.56
CA LEU A 441 -42.56 10.31 33.35
C LEU A 441 -41.96 10.66 31.97
N ARG A 442 -41.71 9.59 31.19
CA ARG A 442 -41.67 9.61 29.71
C ARG A 442 -43.08 9.85 29.16
N PRO A 443 -43.19 10.39 27.94
CA PRO A 443 -44.11 9.77 26.97
C PRO A 443 -43.47 9.54 25.58
N HIS A 444 -43.88 8.44 24.94
CA HIS A 444 -43.67 8.16 23.52
C HIS A 444 -44.49 9.11 22.64
N ARG A 445 -43.89 9.58 21.53
CA ARG A 445 -44.49 10.00 20.24
C ARG A 445 -43.37 10.63 19.41
N SER A 446 -43.24 10.50 18.09
CA SER A 446 -43.83 9.66 17.04
C SER A 446 -43.23 10.21 15.74
N LEU A 447 -42.77 9.35 14.82
CA LEU A 447 -42.16 9.79 13.56
C LEU A 447 -43.18 10.54 12.67
N PRO A 448 -42.79 11.59 11.94
CA PRO A 448 -43.58 12.12 10.82
C PRO A 448 -43.44 11.24 9.57
N GLU A 449 -44.54 11.07 8.83
CA GLU A 449 -44.61 10.25 7.62
C GLU A 449 -43.96 10.90 6.38
N VAL A 450 -43.59 10.02 5.44
CA VAL A 450 -43.19 10.34 4.06
C VAL A 450 -44.43 10.39 3.16
N PRO A 451 -44.62 11.45 2.35
CA PRO A 451 -45.46 11.39 1.15
C PRO A 451 -44.64 10.93 -0.07
N GLY A 452 -45.11 9.91 -0.78
CA GLY A 452 -44.45 9.38 -1.99
C GLY A 452 -45.19 9.68 -3.30
N HIS A 453 -44.56 9.25 -4.42
CA HIS A 453 -45.10 9.19 -5.81
C HIS A 453 -45.17 10.54 -6.58
N SER A 454 -44.96 10.62 -7.91
CA SER A 454 -44.59 9.60 -8.94
C SER A 454 -44.10 10.22 -10.28
N HIS A 455 -43.40 9.39 -11.10
CA HIS A 455 -43.03 9.55 -12.55
C HIS A 455 -42.07 10.73 -12.91
N GLY A 456 -41.08 10.64 -13.81
CA GLY A 456 -40.95 9.99 -15.14
C GLY A 456 -41.13 11.06 -16.23
N ILE A 457 -40.30 11.30 -17.27
CA ILE A 457 -39.40 10.45 -18.09
C ILE A 457 -38.19 11.32 -18.64
N PRO A 458 -37.34 10.97 -19.66
CA PRO A 458 -35.94 11.43 -19.71
C PRO A 458 -35.58 12.46 -20.81
N MET A 459 -34.37 13.03 -20.73
CA MET A 459 -33.69 13.78 -21.80
C MET A 459 -32.28 13.21 -21.99
N THR A 460 -32.04 12.41 -23.04
CA THR A 460 -31.60 12.80 -24.40
C THR A 460 -30.15 13.24 -24.51
N GLN A 461 -29.41 12.50 -25.33
CA GLN A 461 -27.99 12.64 -25.62
C GLN A 461 -27.67 13.92 -26.40
N SER A 462 -26.41 14.38 -26.33
CA SER A 462 -25.80 15.24 -27.34
C SER A 462 -24.29 14.97 -27.39
N PRO A 463 -23.74 14.46 -28.51
CA PRO A 463 -22.31 14.29 -28.68
C PRO A 463 -21.66 15.56 -29.24
N ASN A 464 -20.40 15.84 -28.87
CA ASN A 464 -19.37 16.45 -29.74
C ASN A 464 -18.11 16.81 -28.94
N VAL A 465 -17.04 16.01 -29.02
CA VAL A 465 -15.67 16.53 -28.96
C VAL A 465 -14.80 15.88 -30.05
N THR A 466 -14.39 16.76 -30.96
CA THR A 466 -13.39 16.70 -32.03
C THR A 466 -12.21 15.73 -31.83
N ARG A 467 -11.94 14.88 -32.84
CA ARG A 467 -10.64 14.21 -33.02
C ARG A 467 -9.53 15.23 -33.30
N VAL A 468 -8.38 15.09 -32.66
CA VAL A 468 -7.11 15.73 -33.08
C VAL A 468 -6.09 14.64 -33.39
N HIS A 469 -5.50 14.68 -34.59
CA HIS A 469 -4.34 13.87 -34.95
C HIS A 469 -3.05 14.68 -34.72
N ILE A 470 -2.05 14.08 -34.08
CA ILE A 470 -0.67 14.55 -34.12
C ILE A 470 0.22 13.34 -34.46
N HIS A 471 1.01 13.47 -35.53
CA HIS A 471 2.05 12.51 -35.88
C HIS A 471 3.32 12.78 -35.06
N GLY A 472 3.94 11.73 -34.53
CA GLY A 472 5.26 11.78 -33.90
C GLY A 472 5.97 10.43 -34.08
N SER A 473 7.03 10.40 -34.89
CA SER A 473 7.73 9.17 -35.27
C SER A 473 8.86 8.80 -34.30
N GLY A 474 8.78 7.61 -33.70
CA GLY A 474 9.88 7.00 -32.95
C GLY A 474 9.93 5.49 -33.17
N GLN A 475 10.92 4.99 -33.89
CA GLN A 475 11.04 3.57 -34.19
C GLN A 475 11.60 2.78 -32.98
N LYS A 476 10.76 1.96 -32.35
CA LYS A 476 11.20 0.78 -31.59
C LYS A 476 10.70 -0.46 -32.32
N LYS A 477 11.56 -1.46 -32.52
CA LYS A 477 11.20 -2.73 -33.17
C LYS A 477 10.36 -3.55 -32.19
N LEU A 478 9.11 -3.87 -32.53
CA LEU A 478 8.33 -4.87 -31.80
C LEU A 478 8.66 -6.29 -32.32
N PRO A 479 8.78 -7.30 -31.43
CA PRO A 479 8.64 -8.71 -31.80
C PRO A 479 7.19 -9.04 -32.20
N PRO A 480 6.91 -10.20 -32.82
CA PRO A 480 5.65 -10.41 -33.53
C PRO A 480 4.45 -10.57 -32.60
N LYS A 481 3.36 -9.85 -32.92
CA LYS A 481 2.04 -10.09 -32.33
C LYS A 481 1.40 -11.32 -32.96
N LEU A 482 0.64 -12.07 -32.16
CA LEU A 482 -0.28 -13.10 -32.66
C LEU A 482 -1.35 -12.45 -33.57
N PRO A 483 -1.68 -13.03 -34.74
CA PRO A 483 -2.63 -12.44 -35.68
C PRO A 483 -4.10 -12.71 -35.27
N PRO A 484 -5.01 -11.73 -35.43
CA PRO A 484 -6.44 -11.92 -35.17
C PRO A 484 -7.13 -12.76 -36.27
N PRO A 485 -8.27 -13.40 -35.98
CA PRO A 485 -8.90 -14.39 -36.86
C PRO A 485 -9.43 -13.79 -38.18
N ARG A 486 -8.96 -14.32 -39.31
CA ARG A 486 -9.46 -13.94 -40.65
C ARG A 486 -10.77 -14.64 -40.99
N ARG A 487 -11.86 -13.86 -41.06
CA ARG A 487 -13.18 -14.27 -41.57
C ARG A 487 -13.08 -14.79 -43.02
N ARG A 488 -13.16 -16.11 -43.21
CA ARG A 488 -13.01 -16.78 -44.53
C ARG A 488 -14.13 -16.41 -45.51
N THR A 489 -13.75 -15.90 -46.69
CA THR A 489 -14.62 -15.84 -47.89
C THR A 489 -14.16 -16.90 -48.90
N LYS A 490 -15.07 -17.63 -49.54
CA LYS A 490 -14.76 -18.69 -50.51
C LYS A 490 -14.21 -18.10 -51.82
N LEU A 491 -13.07 -18.60 -52.34
CA LEU A 491 -13.01 -19.57 -53.47
C LEU A 491 -11.59 -19.82 -54.04
N LYS A 492 -11.44 -21.02 -54.63
CA LYS A 492 -10.51 -21.44 -55.72
C LYS A 492 -9.04 -21.80 -55.41
N THR A 493 -8.70 -23.04 -55.73
CA THR A 493 -7.38 -23.66 -55.91
C THR A 493 -6.71 -23.20 -57.23
N PRO A 494 -5.35 -23.23 -57.37
CA PRO A 494 -4.63 -24.49 -57.66
C PRO A 494 -3.20 -24.68 -57.07
N ASN A 495 -2.82 -25.97 -56.98
CA ASN A 495 -1.49 -26.62 -57.08
C ASN A 495 -0.19 -26.07 -56.44
N ALA A 496 0.34 -26.91 -55.53
CA ALA A 496 1.69 -27.52 -55.49
C ALA A 496 2.96 -26.64 -55.49
N GLY A 497 3.80 -26.84 -54.46
CA GLY A 497 5.17 -26.33 -54.39
C GLY A 497 5.80 -26.45 -52.99
N GLU A 498 6.34 -27.64 -52.70
CA GLU A 498 7.41 -28.01 -51.73
C GLU A 498 7.62 -27.32 -50.36
N SER A 499 8.07 -28.15 -49.42
CA SER A 499 8.18 -27.93 -47.97
C SER A 499 9.49 -27.30 -47.51
N LEU A 500 9.44 -26.52 -46.41
CA LEU A 500 10.55 -26.28 -45.49
C LEU A 500 9.99 -25.92 -44.10
N ASP A 501 9.75 -26.95 -43.27
CA ASP A 501 9.36 -26.77 -41.87
C ASP A 501 10.61 -26.58 -41.00
N THR A 502 10.66 -25.47 -40.26
CA THR A 502 11.62 -25.25 -39.16
C THR A 502 10.86 -24.99 -37.87
N ASN A 503 10.43 -26.05 -37.19
CA ASN A 503 9.97 -25.97 -35.81
C ASN A 503 11.17 -26.13 -34.86
N GLU A 504 11.36 -25.17 -33.96
CA GLU A 504 12.35 -25.25 -32.89
C GLU A 504 11.80 -26.15 -31.77
N THR A 505 12.44 -27.30 -31.58
CA THR A 505 12.07 -28.28 -30.55
C THR A 505 12.65 -27.90 -29.19
N LEU A 506 11.89 -28.14 -28.12
CA LEU A 506 12.36 -28.00 -26.73
C LEU A 506 13.62 -28.86 -26.48
N PRO A 507 14.63 -28.36 -25.74
CA PRO A 507 15.83 -29.14 -25.42
C PRO A 507 15.51 -30.25 -24.41
N ALA A 508 15.78 -31.50 -24.77
CA ALA A 508 15.58 -32.65 -23.88
C ALA A 508 16.63 -32.68 -22.76
N SER A 509 16.18 -32.73 -21.50
CA SER A 509 17.04 -32.87 -20.32
C SER A 509 17.58 -34.30 -20.19
N GLY A 510 18.87 -34.49 -20.46
CA GLY A 510 19.54 -35.79 -20.32
C GLY A 510 19.81 -36.20 -18.87
N SER A 511 19.28 -37.34 -18.46
CA SER A 511 19.60 -37.97 -17.17
C SER A 511 21.02 -38.56 -17.20
N THR A 512 21.91 -38.03 -16.36
CA THR A 512 23.27 -38.59 -16.22
C THR A 512 23.34 -39.51 -15.01
N THR A 513 23.17 -40.81 -15.23
CA THR A 513 23.47 -41.84 -14.22
C THR A 513 24.98 -42.08 -14.15
N ALA A 514 25.61 -41.77 -13.02
CA ALA A 514 26.97 -42.20 -12.72
C ALA A 514 26.96 -43.58 -12.03
N SER A 515 27.95 -44.41 -12.36
CA SER A 515 28.20 -45.73 -11.75
C SER A 515 29.08 -45.64 -10.50
#